data_AF-A0AB38GUW3-F1
#
_entry.id   AF-A0AB38GUW3-F1
#
_cell.length_a   1.000
_cell.length_b   1.000
_cell.length_c   1.000
_cell.angle_alpha   90.00
_cell.angle_beta   90.00
_cell.angle_gamma   90.00
#
_symmetry.space_group_name_H-M   'P 1'
#
loop_
_entity.id
_entity.type
_entity.pdbx_description
1 polymer ?
#
loop_
_entity_poly.entity_id
_entity_poly.type
_entity_poly.pdbx_seq_one_letter_code
_entity_poly.pdbx_strand_id
1 'polypeptide(L)'
;MAITAYIGVPGSGKSYEVVKSVIIPAVASGRRIVSNIYGLNHEAIIQYCYKNKLISDDISPGEIIHVENERVMSSDFYPVKGNQDKSLCQPGDLIILDECHRFLHQIKLCHLMPVSLLPSIAIMLMKKRGKPATLFLLIRH
;
A
#
# COMPACT_ATOMS: atom_id res chain seq x y z
N MET A 1 -5.52 12.16 -6.80
CA MET A 1 -4.76 11.18 -6.00
C MET A 1 -5.24 11.26 -4.56
N ALA A 2 -5.71 10.15 -4.01
CA ALA A 2 -6.08 10.06 -2.60
C ALA A 2 -5.06 9.18 -1.87
N ILE A 3 -4.62 9.63 -0.70
CA ILE A 3 -3.69 8.90 0.16
C ILE A 3 -4.37 8.68 1.49
N THR A 4 -4.47 7.42 1.90
CA THR A 4 -5.02 7.03 3.21
C THR A 4 -3.89 6.47 4.07
N ALA A 5 -3.79 6.95 5.31
CA ALA A 5 -2.81 6.48 6.28
C ALA A 5 -3.51 5.77 7.44
N TYR A 6 -3.13 4.51 7.73
CA TYR A 6 -3.55 3.81 8.94
C TYR A 6 -2.43 3.88 9.97
N ILE A 7 -2.73 4.46 11.14
CA ILE A 7 -1.72 4.78 12.17
C ILE A 7 -2.16 4.22 13.51
N GLY A 8 -1.26 3.52 14.18
CA GLY A 8 -1.56 2.90 15.46
C GLY A 8 -0.37 2.13 16.02
N VAL A 9 -0.52 1.67 17.26
CA VAL A 9 0.51 0.87 17.93
C VAL A 9 0.66 -0.51 17.25
N PRO A 10 1.83 -1.15 17.30
CA PRO A 10 2.00 -2.52 16.84
C PRO A 10 0.98 -3.44 17.52
N GLY A 11 0.44 -4.42 16.79
CA GLY A 11 -0.61 -5.31 17.30
C GLY A 11 -2.03 -4.72 17.32
N SER A 12 -2.25 -3.46 16.93
CA SER A 12 -3.59 -2.85 16.92
C SER A 12 -4.51 -3.28 15.76
N GLY A 13 -4.19 -4.38 15.07
CA GLY A 13 -5.03 -4.91 13.98
C GLY A 13 -5.00 -4.16 12.64
N LYS A 14 -4.06 -3.23 12.42
CA LYS A 14 -3.99 -2.41 11.18
C LYS A 14 -3.85 -3.26 9.92
N SER A 15 -2.91 -4.22 9.92
CA SER A 15 -2.69 -5.09 8.77
C SER A 15 -3.94 -5.92 8.47
N TYR A 16 -4.65 -6.38 9.50
CA TYR A 16 -5.93 -7.09 9.33
C TYR A 16 -7.00 -6.19 8.71
N GLU A 17 -7.15 -4.95 9.19
CA GLU A 17 -8.11 -4.00 8.64
C GLU A 17 -7.79 -3.64 7.17
N VAL A 18 -6.51 -3.43 6.85
CA VAL A 18 -6.06 -3.18 5.48
C VAL A 18 -6.36 -4.40 4.60
N VAL A 19 -6.09 -5.62 5.06
CA VAL A 19 -6.42 -6.82 4.29
C VAL A 19 -7.91 -6.93 4.04
N LYS A 20 -8.73 -6.81 5.11
CA LYS A 20 -10.17 -6.99 5.07
C LYS A 20 -10.89 -5.94 4.24
N SER A 21 -10.58 -4.66 4.48
CA SER A 21 -11.35 -3.54 3.96
C SER A 21 -10.74 -2.93 2.68
N VAL A 22 -9.51 -3.32 2.32
CA VAL A 22 -8.80 -2.75 1.16
C VAL A 22 -8.31 -3.83 0.20
N ILE A 23 -7.52 -4.80 0.65
CA ILE A 23 -6.90 -5.80 -0.25
C ILE A 23 -7.96 -6.74 -0.82
N ILE A 24 -8.78 -7.35 0.03
CA ILE A 24 -9.82 -8.29 -0.41
C ILE A 24 -10.77 -7.64 -1.43
N PRO A 25 -11.36 -6.45 -1.18
CA PRO A 25 -12.19 -5.78 -2.18
C PRO A 25 -11.46 -5.44 -3.48
N ALA A 26 -10.18 -5.04 -3.41
CA ALA A 26 -9.39 -4.70 -4.60
C ALA A 26 -9.06 -5.93 -5.44
N VAL A 27 -8.70 -7.05 -4.81
CA VAL A 27 -8.52 -8.34 -5.52
C VAL A 27 -9.84 -8.78 -6.14
N ALA A 28 -10.95 -8.67 -5.40
CA ALA A 28 -12.27 -9.04 -5.90
C ALA A 28 -12.70 -8.21 -7.13
N SER A 29 -12.25 -6.95 -7.22
CA SER A 29 -12.51 -6.07 -8.37
C SER A 29 -11.48 -6.18 -9.50
N GLY A 30 -10.61 -7.19 -9.50
CA GLY A 30 -9.59 -7.37 -10.54
C GLY A 30 -8.43 -6.38 -10.51
N ARG A 31 -8.24 -5.65 -9.40
CA ARG A 31 -7.22 -4.59 -9.32
C ARG A 31 -5.85 -5.18 -8.97
N ARG A 32 -4.81 -4.69 -9.65
CA ARG A 32 -3.40 -4.99 -9.34
C ARG A 32 -2.96 -4.23 -8.09
N ILE A 33 -2.31 -4.94 -7.17
CA ILE A 33 -1.88 -4.44 -5.86
C ILE A 33 -0.36 -4.60 -5.76
N VAL A 34 0.34 -3.56 -5.32
CA VAL A 34 1.77 -3.61 -5.01
C VAL A 34 1.95 -3.40 -3.51
N SER A 35 2.59 -4.34 -2.82
CA SER A 35 2.65 -4.34 -1.36
C SER A 35 3.92 -4.94 -0.80
N ASN A 36 4.42 -4.36 0.31
CA ASN A 36 5.51 -4.93 1.13
C ASN A 36 5.00 -5.55 2.44
N ILE A 37 3.69 -5.78 2.57
CA ILE A 37 3.13 -6.42 3.76
C ILE A 37 3.63 -7.86 3.85
N TYR A 38 4.40 -8.15 4.89
CA TYR A 38 4.90 -9.48 5.15
C TYR A 38 3.77 -10.47 5.45
N GLY A 39 3.85 -11.66 4.85
CA GLY A 39 2.93 -12.77 5.14
C GLY A 39 1.59 -12.70 4.41
N LEU A 40 1.43 -11.81 3.41
CA LEU A 40 0.30 -11.90 2.48
C LEU A 40 0.38 -13.19 1.67
N ASN A 41 -0.72 -13.95 1.66
CA ASN A 41 -0.87 -15.16 0.86
C ASN A 41 -1.91 -14.90 -0.24
N HIS A 42 -1.44 -14.73 -1.47
CA HIS A 42 -2.28 -14.35 -2.62
C HIS A 42 -3.32 -15.41 -2.93
N GLU A 43 -2.92 -16.68 -2.96
CA GLU A 43 -3.82 -17.80 -3.21
C GLU A 43 -4.92 -17.88 -2.15
N ALA A 44 -4.57 -17.75 -0.87
CA ALA A 44 -5.56 -17.78 0.22
C ALA A 44 -6.57 -16.64 0.11
N ILE A 45 -6.14 -15.45 -0.31
CA ILE A 45 -7.02 -14.31 -0.55
C ILE A 45 -7.96 -14.58 -1.73
N ILE A 46 -7.45 -15.09 -2.85
CA ILE A 46 -8.28 -15.45 -4.01
C ILE A 46 -9.30 -16.52 -3.64
N GLN A 47 -8.87 -17.57 -2.94
CA GLN A 47 -9.75 -18.64 -2.47
C GLN A 47 -10.84 -18.10 -1.55
N TYR A 48 -10.48 -17.18 -0.65
CA TYR A 48 -11.45 -16.47 0.19
C TYR A 48 -12.47 -15.70 -0.66
N CYS A 49 -12.03 -14.96 -1.67
CA CYS A 49 -12.91 -14.21 -2.55
C CYS A 49 -13.90 -15.11 -3.31
N TYR A 50 -13.45 -16.24 -3.87
CA TYR A 50 -14.33 -17.19 -4.54
C TYR A 50 -15.31 -17.85 -3.57
N LYS A 51 -14.82 -18.34 -2.42
CA LYS A 51 -15.67 -18.98 -1.40
C LYS A 51 -16.81 -18.07 -0.93
N ASN A 52 -16.55 -16.77 -0.82
CA ASN A 52 -17.53 -15.78 -0.38
C ASN A 52 -18.27 -15.08 -1.52
N LYS A 53 -18.11 -15.53 -2.78
CA LYS A 53 -18.75 -14.95 -3.97
C LYS A 53 -18.54 -13.43 -4.10
N LEU A 54 -17.32 -12.98 -3.80
CA LEU A 54 -16.95 -11.56 -3.87
C LEU A 54 -16.53 -11.13 -5.28
N ILE A 55 -16.10 -12.09 -6.11
CA ILE A 55 -15.72 -11.86 -7.51
C ILE A 55 -16.95 -12.10 -8.39
N SER A 56 -17.25 -11.15 -9.27
CA SER A 56 -18.29 -11.29 -10.30
C SER A 56 -17.83 -12.22 -11.41
N ASP A 57 -18.75 -12.94 -12.05
CA ASP A 57 -18.44 -13.99 -13.05
C ASP A 57 -17.67 -13.45 -14.28
N ASP A 58 -17.77 -12.15 -14.56
CA ASP A 58 -17.12 -11.43 -15.64
C ASP A 58 -15.75 -10.83 -15.28
N ILE A 59 -15.34 -10.93 -14.01
CA ILE A 59 -14.12 -10.30 -13.49
C ILE A 59 -13.10 -11.37 -13.09
N SER A 60 -11.88 -11.23 -13.59
CA SER A 60 -10.75 -12.02 -13.08
C SER A 60 -10.21 -11.41 -11.79
N PRO A 61 -9.78 -12.23 -10.81
CA PRO A 61 -9.20 -11.71 -9.57
C PRO A 61 -7.94 -10.90 -9.84
N GLY A 62 -7.73 -9.89 -8.99
CA GLY A 62 -6.56 -9.02 -9.05
C GLY A 62 -5.27 -9.73 -8.64
N GLU A 63 -4.15 -9.18 -9.11
CA GLU A 63 -2.80 -9.65 -8.80
C GLU A 63 -2.24 -8.93 -7.55
N ILE A 64 -1.50 -9.64 -6.70
CA ILE A 64 -0.71 -9.05 -5.63
C ILE A 64 0.77 -9.23 -5.93
N ILE A 65 1.48 -8.12 -6.07
CA ILE A 65 2.93 -8.09 -6.27
C ILE A 65 3.57 -7.75 -4.93
N HIS A 66 4.25 -8.74 -4.37
CA HIS A 66 5.05 -8.55 -3.18
C HIS A 66 6.38 -7.87 -3.54
N VAL A 67 6.73 -6.82 -2.80
CA VAL A 67 8.00 -6.11 -2.96
C VAL A 67 8.71 -5.97 -1.62
N GLU A 68 10.04 -6.06 -1.64
CA GLU A 68 10.87 -5.74 -0.48
C GLU A 68 10.99 -4.23 -0.28
N ASN A 69 11.36 -3.80 0.93
CA ASN A 69 11.53 -2.38 1.26
C ASN A 69 12.55 -1.69 0.34
N GLU A 70 13.63 -2.38 0.00
CA GLU A 70 14.68 -1.91 -0.92
C GLU A 70 14.10 -1.60 -2.30
N ARG A 71 13.15 -2.42 -2.77
CA ARG A 71 12.48 -2.19 -4.05
C ARG A 71 11.56 -0.97 -4.00
N VAL A 72 10.88 -0.73 -2.89
CA VAL A 72 10.06 0.49 -2.68
C VAL A 72 10.88 1.77 -2.78
N MET A 73 12.16 1.71 -2.36
CA MET A 73 13.08 2.85 -2.38
C MET A 73 13.76 3.08 -3.74
N SER A 74 13.58 2.17 -4.70
CA SER A 74 14.22 2.27 -6.02
C SER A 74 13.68 3.43 -6.87
N SER A 75 14.53 4.00 -7.73
CA SER A 75 14.19 5.17 -8.55
C SER A 75 13.10 4.92 -9.59
N ASP A 76 12.89 3.66 -9.95
CA ASP A 76 11.91 3.15 -10.91
C ASP A 76 10.72 2.47 -10.20
N PHE A 77 10.54 2.66 -8.88
CA PHE A 77 9.37 2.12 -8.19
C PHE A 77 8.07 2.82 -8.65
N TYR A 78 8.06 4.16 -8.68
CA TYR A 78 6.92 4.96 -9.17
C TYR A 78 7.12 5.42 -10.63
N PRO A 79 6.02 5.58 -11.40
CA PRO A 79 6.08 6.20 -12.71
C PRO A 79 6.47 7.67 -12.56
N VAL A 80 7.64 8.04 -13.09
CA VAL A 80 8.10 9.44 -13.19
C VAL A 80 8.05 9.90 -14.65
N LYS A 81 7.92 11.22 -14.87
CA LYS A 81 7.91 11.79 -16.23
C LYS A 81 9.16 11.32 -17.01
N GLY A 82 8.95 10.71 -18.17
CA GLY A 82 10.02 10.19 -19.03
C GLY A 82 10.45 8.73 -18.75
N ASN A 83 9.87 8.06 -17.75
CA ASN A 83 10.19 6.66 -17.44
C ASN A 83 8.95 5.82 -17.09
N GLN A 84 7.81 6.14 -17.67
CA GLN A 84 6.52 5.51 -17.33
C GLN A 84 6.47 4.03 -17.72
N ASP A 85 7.15 3.65 -18.80
CA ASP A 85 7.12 2.26 -19.30
C ASP A 85 8.06 1.32 -18.53
N LYS A 86 8.94 1.85 -17.68
CA LYS A 86 9.93 1.06 -16.94
C LYS A 86 9.66 1.01 -15.44
N SER A 87 8.63 1.69 -14.94
CA SER A 87 8.34 1.67 -13.51
C SER A 87 7.65 0.39 -13.08
N LEU A 88 7.93 -0.07 -11.85
CA LEU A 88 7.27 -1.23 -11.28
C LEU A 88 5.76 -0.98 -11.08
N CYS A 89 5.44 0.15 -10.45
CA CYS A 89 4.06 0.59 -10.30
C CYS A 89 3.57 1.16 -11.63
N GLN A 90 2.35 0.78 -12.00
CA GLN A 90 1.66 1.18 -13.21
C GLN A 90 0.45 2.06 -12.86
N PRO A 91 -0.02 2.91 -13.79
CA PRO A 91 -1.28 3.62 -13.62
C PRO A 91 -2.43 2.65 -13.30
N GLY A 92 -3.20 2.94 -12.26
CA GLY A 92 -4.30 2.09 -11.81
C GLY A 92 -3.93 1.09 -10.70
N ASP A 93 -2.65 0.89 -10.39
CA ASP A 93 -2.24 0.06 -9.26
C ASP A 93 -2.79 0.60 -7.93
N LEU A 94 -3.00 -0.33 -6.99
CA LEU A 94 -3.22 -0.02 -5.58
C LEU A 94 -1.95 -0.29 -4.79
N ILE A 95 -1.32 0.76 -4.28
CA ILE A 95 -0.04 0.62 -3.57
C ILE A 95 -0.32 0.64 -2.07
N ILE A 96 0.14 -0.40 -1.37
CA ILE A 96 -0.07 -0.60 0.07
C ILE A 96 1.28 -0.85 0.72
N LEU A 97 1.73 0.12 1.50
CA LEU A 97 3.04 0.02 2.15
C LEU A 97 2.87 -0.13 3.65
N ASP A 98 3.52 -1.10 4.28
CA ASP A 98 3.67 -1.28 5.73
C ASP A 98 4.98 -0.66 6.22
N GLU A 99 5.00 -0.29 7.50
CA GLU A 99 6.15 0.28 8.20
C GLU A 99 6.83 1.45 7.46
N CYS A 100 6.03 2.24 6.74
CA CYS A 100 6.53 3.29 5.85
C CYS A 100 7.44 4.31 6.55
N HIS A 101 7.27 4.48 7.87
CA HIS A 101 8.11 5.35 8.69
C HIS A 101 9.61 5.01 8.59
N ARG A 102 9.98 3.77 8.24
CA ARG A 102 11.38 3.33 8.06
C ARG A 102 12.05 3.96 6.84
N PHE A 103 11.28 4.24 5.78
CA PHE A 103 11.81 4.71 4.50
C PHE A 103 11.13 5.99 4.00
N LEU A 104 10.23 6.60 4.79
CA LEU A 104 9.43 7.77 4.41
C LEU A 104 10.27 8.96 3.90
N HIS A 105 11.47 9.17 4.46
CA HIS A 105 12.37 10.25 4.05
C HIS A 105 12.98 10.03 2.66
N GLN A 106 13.06 8.79 2.19
CA GLN A 106 13.63 8.42 0.90
C GLN A 106 12.59 8.19 -0.19
N ILE A 107 11.33 7.91 0.18
CA ILE A 107 10.27 7.82 -0.82
C ILE A 107 10.11 9.20 -1.46
N LYS A 108 10.34 9.29 -2.78
CA LYS A 108 10.04 10.49 -3.59
C LYS A 108 8.55 10.87 -3.59
N LEU A 109 7.72 10.21 -2.78
CA LEU A 109 6.36 10.62 -2.48
C LEU A 109 6.28 12.05 -1.98
N CYS A 110 7.33 12.56 -1.31
CA CYS A 110 7.39 13.94 -0.85
C CYS A 110 7.16 14.97 -1.98
N HIS A 111 7.44 14.63 -3.24
CA HIS A 111 7.17 15.49 -4.39
C HIS A 111 5.76 15.29 -5.00
N LEU A 112 5.10 14.17 -4.71
CA LEU A 112 3.75 13.84 -5.19
C LEU A 112 2.67 14.16 -4.16
N MET A 113 3.01 14.16 -2.87
CA MET A 113 2.16 14.60 -1.77
C MET A 113 2.11 16.13 -1.75
N PRO A 114 0.94 16.77 -1.53
CA PRO A 114 0.90 18.20 -1.27
C PRO A 114 1.75 18.51 -0.03
N VAL A 115 2.58 19.55 -0.13
CA VAL A 115 3.54 19.98 0.92
C VAL A 115 2.86 20.23 2.27
N SER A 116 1.55 20.46 2.28
CA SER A 116 0.72 20.61 3.48
C SER A 116 0.51 19.34 4.30
N LEU A 117 0.60 18.13 3.71
CA LEU A 117 0.40 16.86 4.43
C LEU A 117 1.69 16.33 5.09
N LEU A 118 2.86 16.73 4.57
CA LEU A 118 4.16 16.29 5.04
C LEU A 118 4.44 16.64 6.52
N PRO A 119 4.19 17.88 6.98
CA PRO A 119 4.34 18.23 8.39
C PRO A 119 3.38 17.46 9.28
N SER A 120 2.12 17.25 8.86
CA SER A 120 1.12 16.55 9.66
C SER A 120 1.45 15.07 9.85
N ILE A 121 1.95 14.39 8.80
CA ILE A 121 2.40 13.00 8.88
C ILE A 121 3.68 12.90 9.72
N ALA A 122 4.67 13.78 9.49
CA ALA A 122 5.92 13.80 10.26
C ALA A 122 5.68 14.10 11.75
N ILE A 123 4.85 15.09 12.07
CA ILE A 123 4.46 15.43 13.46
C ILE A 123 3.69 14.28 14.11
N MET A 124 2.80 13.60 13.38
CA MET A 124 2.05 12.47 13.91
C MET A 124 2.95 11.25 14.20
N LEU A 125 4.01 11.04 13.40
CA LEU A 125 5.05 10.04 13.68
C LEU A 125 5.93 10.44 14.88
N MET A 126 6.23 11.73 15.05
CA MET A 126 7.07 12.26 16.14
C MET A 126 6.35 12.32 17.50
N LYS A 127 5.02 12.47 17.54
CA LYS A 127 4.28 12.82 18.79
C LYS A 127 3.86 11.63 19.66
N LYS A 128 4.01 10.37 19.21
CA LYS A 128 3.69 9.18 20.03
C LYS A 128 4.90 8.64 20.80
N ARG A 129 5.31 9.44 21.80
CA ARG A 129 5.98 9.05 23.06
C ARG A 129 6.45 7.57 23.14
N GLY A 130 7.68 7.30 22.69
CA GLY A 130 8.47 6.15 23.14
C GLY A 130 8.02 4.74 22.71
N LYS A 131 7.09 4.59 21.76
CA LYS A 131 6.73 3.29 21.17
C LYS A 131 6.76 3.35 19.65
N PRO A 132 7.31 2.35 18.93
CA PRO A 132 7.39 2.38 17.47
C PRO A 132 5.98 2.41 16.88
N ALA A 133 5.64 3.45 16.11
CA ALA A 133 4.34 3.56 15.46
C ALA A 133 4.42 2.95 14.05
N THR A 134 3.55 2.00 13.74
CA THR A 134 3.46 1.41 12.39
C THR A 134 2.53 2.26 11.53
N LEU A 135 2.98 2.60 10.32
CA LEU A 135 2.27 3.43 9.35
C LEU A 135 2.02 2.60 8.10
N PHE A 136 0.74 2.38 7.77
CA PHE A 136 0.36 1.86 6.46
C PHE A 136 -0.03 3.00 5.55
N LEU A 137 0.53 3.04 4.34
CA LEU A 137 0.19 4.03 3.33
C LEU A 137 -0.53 3.37 2.16
N LEU A 138 -1.75 3.81 1.91
CA LEU A 138 -2.54 3.44 0.76
C LEU A 138 -2.50 4.58 -0.26
N ILE A 139 -2.03 4.30 -1.46
CA ILE A 139 -2.04 5.27 -2.56
C ILE A 139 -2.95 4.75 -3.64
N ARG A 140 -4.01 5.52 -3.93
CA ARG A 140 -4.88 5.29 -5.06
C ARG A 140 -4.47 6.24 -6.18
N HIS A 141 -3.82 5.66 -7.18
CA HIS A 141 -3.62 6.32 -8.47
C HIS A 141 -4.95 6.39 -9.24
#